data_AF-A0AA36A911-F1
#
_entry.id   AF-A0AA36A911-F1
#
_cell.length_a   1.000
_cell.length_b   1.000
_cell.length_c   1.000
_cell.angle_alpha   90.00
_cell.angle_beta   90.00
_cell.angle_gamma   90.00
#
_symmetry.space_group_name_H-M   'P 1'
#
loop_
_entity.id
_entity.type
_entity.pdbx_description
1 polymer ?
#
loop_
_entity_poly.entity_id
_entity_poly.type
_entity_poly.pdbx_seq_one_letter_code
_entity_poly.pdbx_strand_id
1 'polypeptide(L)'
;MKRPALILLCLLLQACSATTKQLGNSLWDSLFGTPGVQLTDDDIQNMPYASQYMQLNGGPQLFVVLAFAENGQQKWVTQDQATLVTQHGRLVKTLLGGDNLIDVNNLADDPLNKPNQIVDGTTWTRTMGWTEYKQVRYATARSVFTWDGNDTVKVGSEETPVRVLDEAVTTDQARWHNRYWVDDEGQIRQSEQYLGANYFPVKTTLIKAAKS
;
A
#
# COMPACT_ATOMS: atom_id res chain seq x y z
N MET A 1 -59.17 -16.39 -15.09
CA MET A 1 -57.84 -17.01 -15.32
C MET A 1 -56.82 -15.91 -15.57
N LYS A 2 -55.56 -16.10 -15.13
CA LYS A 2 -54.40 -15.20 -15.32
C LYS A 2 -54.31 -14.03 -14.32
N ARG A 3 -53.73 -14.26 -13.13
CA ARG A 3 -53.01 -13.25 -12.31
C ARG A 3 -52.24 -13.75 -11.06
N PRO A 4 -52.05 -15.05 -10.76
CA PRO A 4 -51.11 -15.44 -9.70
C PRO A 4 -49.67 -15.71 -10.22
N ALA A 5 -49.49 -15.92 -11.53
CA ALA A 5 -48.18 -16.29 -12.09
C ALA A 5 -47.15 -15.13 -12.10
N LEU A 6 -47.59 -13.87 -12.09
CA LEU A 6 -46.70 -12.71 -12.19
C LEU A 6 -46.04 -12.37 -10.83
N ILE A 7 -46.70 -12.68 -9.71
CA ILE A 7 -46.15 -12.44 -8.37
C ILE A 7 -45.10 -13.50 -8.02
N LEU A 8 -45.29 -14.75 -8.46
CA LEU A 8 -44.34 -15.83 -8.24
C LEU A 8 -43.05 -15.66 -9.05
N LEU A 9 -43.12 -15.02 -10.23
CA LEU A 9 -41.96 -14.76 -11.07
C LEU A 9 -41.06 -13.63 -10.53
N CYS A 10 -41.63 -12.65 -9.82
CA CYS A 10 -40.86 -11.58 -9.18
C CYS A 10 -40.09 -12.03 -7.93
N LEU A 11 -40.56 -13.07 -7.23
CA LEU A 11 -39.90 -13.62 -6.04
C LEU A 11 -38.64 -14.44 -6.38
N LEU A 12 -38.50 -14.92 -7.62
CA LEU A 12 -37.34 -15.70 -8.07
C LEU A 12 -36.19 -14.81 -8.60
N LEU A 13 -36.40 -13.50 -8.75
CA LEU A 13 -35.41 -12.55 -9.26
C LEU A 13 -34.64 -11.79 -8.16
N GLN A 14 -34.93 -12.03 -6.87
CA GLN A 14 -34.24 -11.41 -5.74
C GLN A 14 -32.97 -12.16 -5.29
N ALA A 15 -32.54 -13.19 -6.04
CA ALA A 15 -31.38 -14.01 -5.67
C ALA A 15 -30.01 -13.47 -6.15
N CYS A 16 -29.96 -12.30 -6.79
CA CYS A 16 -28.69 -11.70 -7.19
C CYS A 16 -28.26 -10.59 -6.22
N SER A 17 -27.12 -10.82 -5.55
CA SER A 17 -26.20 -9.83 -4.96
C SER A 17 -26.16 -9.61 -3.44
N ALA A 18 -26.63 -10.54 -2.60
CA ALA A 18 -26.42 -10.43 -1.15
C ALA A 18 -25.20 -11.21 -0.61
N THR A 19 -24.75 -12.27 -1.28
CA THR A 19 -23.75 -13.21 -0.73
C THR A 19 -22.29 -12.75 -0.85
N THR A 20 -21.93 -11.90 -1.81
CA THR A 20 -20.54 -11.44 -1.98
C THR A 20 -20.11 -10.39 -0.94
N LYS A 21 -21.03 -9.56 -0.46
CA LYS A 21 -20.75 -8.58 0.61
C LYS A 21 -20.55 -9.25 1.97
N GLN A 22 -21.27 -10.34 2.24
CA GLN A 22 -21.31 -10.97 3.55
C GLN A 22 -20.07 -11.83 3.83
N LEU A 23 -19.53 -12.52 2.81
CA LEU A 23 -18.23 -13.20 2.93
C LEU A 23 -17.07 -12.21 3.10
N GLY A 24 -17.09 -11.10 2.36
CA GLY A 24 -16.11 -10.03 2.54
C GLY A 24 -16.07 -9.58 4.01
N ASN A 25 -17.22 -9.20 4.57
CA ASN A 25 -17.35 -8.75 5.97
C ASN A 25 -16.90 -9.81 6.99
N SER A 26 -17.16 -11.09 6.73
CA SER A 26 -16.67 -12.18 7.60
C SER A 26 -15.15 -12.30 7.61
N LEU A 27 -14.51 -12.19 6.43
CA LEU A 27 -13.05 -12.23 6.31
C LEU A 27 -12.43 -11.00 6.98
N TRP A 28 -13.05 -9.83 6.76
CA TRP A 28 -12.71 -8.58 7.42
C TRP A 28 -12.70 -8.71 8.94
N ASP A 29 -13.80 -9.20 9.53
CA ASP A 29 -13.96 -9.29 10.99
C ASP A 29 -13.03 -10.33 11.63
N SER A 30 -12.64 -11.39 10.89
CA SER A 30 -11.81 -12.48 11.42
C SER A 30 -10.30 -12.18 11.41
N LEU A 31 -9.83 -11.31 10.53
CA LEU A 31 -8.40 -11.07 10.30
C LEU A 31 -7.93 -9.71 10.82
N PHE A 32 -8.85 -8.76 10.98
CA PHE A 32 -8.55 -7.46 11.57
C PHE A 32 -8.16 -7.59 13.05
N GLY A 33 -6.93 -7.19 13.38
CA GLY A 33 -6.46 -7.07 14.76
C GLY A 33 -5.54 -8.18 15.25
N THR A 34 -5.15 -9.12 14.39
CA THR A 34 -4.14 -10.14 14.73
C THR A 34 -2.74 -9.69 14.29
N PRO A 35 -1.83 -9.40 15.25
CA PRO A 35 -0.43 -9.15 14.93
C PRO A 35 0.19 -10.34 14.20
N GLY A 36 0.91 -10.10 13.10
CA GLY A 36 1.58 -11.17 12.36
C GLY A 36 0.65 -11.98 11.46
N VAL A 37 -0.47 -11.39 11.03
CA VAL A 37 -1.43 -12.06 10.16
C VAL A 37 -0.83 -12.40 8.80
N GLN A 38 -1.03 -13.64 8.37
CA GLN A 38 -0.74 -14.16 7.04
C GLN A 38 -2.05 -14.77 6.53
N LEU A 39 -2.48 -14.36 5.34
CA LEU A 39 -3.69 -14.86 4.70
C LEU A 39 -3.39 -16.19 4.03
N THR A 40 -4.39 -17.08 4.01
CA THR A 40 -4.34 -18.28 3.19
C THR A 40 -4.55 -17.94 1.71
N ASP A 41 -4.19 -18.85 0.83
CA ASP A 41 -4.42 -18.68 -0.61
C ASP A 41 -5.90 -18.51 -0.94
N ASP A 42 -6.76 -19.28 -0.26
CA ASP A 42 -8.20 -19.20 -0.43
C ASP A 42 -8.73 -17.82 -0.01
N ASP A 43 -8.22 -17.26 1.09
CA ASP A 43 -8.58 -15.89 1.53
C ASP A 43 -8.15 -14.86 0.48
N ILE A 44 -6.92 -14.95 -0.03
CA ILE A 44 -6.36 -14.02 -1.02
C ILE A 44 -7.17 -14.06 -2.32
N GLN A 45 -7.48 -15.25 -2.83
CA GLN A 45 -8.21 -15.43 -4.08
C GLN A 45 -9.64 -14.90 -3.97
N ASN A 46 -10.33 -15.19 -2.88
CA ASN A 46 -11.72 -14.82 -2.69
C ASN A 46 -11.92 -13.38 -2.20
N MET A 47 -10.84 -12.68 -1.83
CA MET A 47 -10.90 -11.32 -1.34
C MET A 47 -11.40 -10.33 -2.41
N PRO A 48 -12.52 -9.60 -2.14
CA PRO A 48 -13.14 -8.75 -3.15
C PRO A 48 -12.57 -7.32 -3.23
N TYR A 49 -11.65 -6.94 -2.35
CA TYR A 49 -11.12 -5.58 -2.21
C TYR A 49 -9.59 -5.56 -2.33
N ALA A 50 -9.04 -4.38 -2.62
CA ALA A 50 -7.61 -4.16 -2.62
C ALA A 50 -7.06 -4.13 -1.20
N SER A 51 -5.91 -4.75 -1.01
CA SER A 51 -5.31 -4.98 0.30
C SER A 51 -3.80 -5.14 0.20
N GLN A 52 -3.14 -4.93 1.33
CA GLN A 52 -1.71 -5.07 1.47
C GLN A 52 -1.36 -5.50 2.89
N TYR A 53 -0.22 -6.15 3.04
CA TYR A 53 0.46 -6.22 4.32
C TYR A 53 1.22 -4.94 4.59
N MET A 54 1.35 -4.61 5.87
CA MET A 54 2.10 -3.45 6.32
C MET A 54 2.84 -3.75 7.62
N GLN A 55 4.06 -3.27 7.74
CA GLN A 55 4.82 -3.32 8.98
C GLN A 55 5.28 -1.90 9.32
N LEU A 56 4.94 -1.44 10.52
CA LEU A 56 5.26 -0.09 10.98
C LEU A 56 6.34 -0.17 12.06
N ASN A 57 7.48 0.48 11.81
CA ASN A 57 8.60 0.64 12.73
C ASN A 57 9.08 -0.70 13.35
N GLY A 58 9.21 -1.75 12.52
CA GLY A 58 9.61 -3.08 12.98
C GLY A 58 8.57 -3.80 13.86
N GLY A 59 7.36 -3.25 13.98
CA GLY A 59 6.25 -3.87 14.68
C GLY A 59 5.71 -5.13 13.98
N PRO A 60 4.56 -5.66 14.41
CA PRO A 60 3.97 -6.81 13.76
C PRO A 60 3.49 -6.48 12.34
N GLN A 61 3.39 -7.50 11.49
CA GLN A 61 2.71 -7.40 10.21
C GLN A 61 1.20 -7.19 10.44
N LEU A 62 0.65 -6.21 9.74
CA LEU A 62 -0.74 -5.80 9.75
C LEU A 62 -1.35 -6.12 8.38
N PHE A 63 -2.57 -6.62 8.38
CA PHE A 63 -3.40 -6.63 7.18
C PHE A 63 -4.15 -5.32 7.08
N VAL A 64 -3.98 -4.60 5.97
CA VAL A 64 -4.65 -3.33 5.72
C VAL A 64 -5.29 -3.30 4.35
N VAL A 65 -6.21 -2.39 4.20
CA VAL A 65 -7.18 -2.39 3.11
C VAL A 65 -7.31 -1.03 2.50
N LEU A 66 -7.69 -0.99 1.24
CA LEU A 66 -7.93 0.27 0.56
C LEU A 66 -9.28 0.82 0.99
N ALA A 67 -9.28 1.91 1.76
CA ALA A 67 -10.51 2.63 2.11
C ALA A 67 -10.99 3.49 0.95
N PHE A 68 -10.08 4.25 0.33
CA PHE A 68 -10.40 5.17 -0.77
C PHE A 68 -9.22 5.32 -1.73
N ALA A 69 -9.51 5.52 -3.01
CA ALA A 69 -8.54 5.96 -4.01
C ALA A 69 -9.03 7.26 -4.67
N GLU A 70 -8.21 8.30 -4.65
CA GLU A 70 -8.57 9.64 -5.13
C GLU A 70 -7.32 10.39 -5.59
N ASN A 71 -7.38 11.06 -6.75
CA ASN A 71 -6.27 11.86 -7.29
C ASN A 71 -4.92 11.10 -7.38
N GLY A 72 -4.96 9.80 -7.69
CA GLY A 72 -3.76 8.94 -7.75
C GLY A 72 -3.25 8.47 -6.38
N GLN A 73 -3.87 8.91 -5.28
CA GLN A 73 -3.53 8.49 -3.93
C GLN A 73 -4.43 7.36 -3.44
N GLN A 74 -3.85 6.41 -2.72
CA GLN A 74 -4.50 5.28 -2.09
C GLN A 74 -4.43 5.44 -0.57
N LYS A 75 -5.59 5.46 0.08
CA LYS A 75 -5.73 5.62 1.53
C LYS A 75 -5.98 4.26 2.14
N TRP A 76 -4.99 3.75 2.86
CA TRP A 76 -5.00 2.47 3.54
C TRP A 76 -5.32 2.67 5.01
N VAL A 77 -6.26 1.88 5.53
CA VAL A 77 -6.73 2.04 6.91
C VAL A 77 -6.54 0.75 7.69
N THR A 78 -6.02 0.86 8.90
CA THR A 78 -5.91 -0.21 9.89
C THR A 78 -7.14 -0.23 10.82
N GLN A 79 -7.25 -1.25 11.67
CA GLN A 79 -8.34 -1.36 12.64
C GLN A 79 -8.38 -0.20 13.64
N ASP A 80 -7.23 0.22 14.14
CA ASP A 80 -7.08 1.33 15.09
C ASP A 80 -7.19 2.71 14.41
N GLN A 81 -7.75 2.75 13.20
CA GLN A 81 -7.98 3.94 12.37
C GLN A 81 -6.69 4.65 11.97
N ALA A 82 -5.54 3.98 12.09
CA ALA A 82 -4.32 4.47 11.53
C ALA A 82 -4.47 4.50 10.00
N THR A 83 -4.16 5.65 9.40
CA THR A 83 -4.30 5.86 7.96
C THR A 83 -2.93 6.08 7.35
N LEU A 84 -2.63 5.36 6.28
CA LEU A 84 -1.44 5.59 5.46
C LEU A 84 -1.87 5.91 4.05
N VAL A 85 -1.26 6.93 3.48
CA VAL A 85 -1.55 7.38 2.13
C VAL A 85 -0.35 7.09 1.26
N THR A 86 -0.57 6.34 0.18
CA THR A 86 0.45 6.07 -0.82
C THR A 86 0.08 6.65 -2.17
N GLN A 87 1.07 6.95 -3.01
CA GLN A 87 0.91 7.31 -4.42
C GLN A 87 1.93 6.51 -5.22
N HIS A 88 1.47 5.61 -6.10
CA HIS A 88 2.36 4.69 -6.84
C HIS A 88 3.38 3.95 -5.93
N GLY A 89 2.95 3.52 -4.75
CA GLY A 89 3.81 2.85 -3.76
C GLY A 89 4.65 3.79 -2.87
N ARG A 90 4.80 5.07 -3.21
CA ARG A 90 5.42 6.09 -2.35
C ARG A 90 4.55 6.38 -1.14
N LEU A 91 5.08 6.34 0.07
CA LEU A 91 4.40 6.88 1.25
C LEU A 91 4.41 8.41 1.19
N VAL A 92 3.23 9.03 1.22
CA VAL A 92 3.10 10.50 1.09
C VAL A 92 2.50 11.16 2.33
N LYS A 93 1.77 10.39 3.15
CA LYS A 93 1.18 10.89 4.39
C LYS A 93 0.83 9.75 5.35
N THR A 94 0.87 10.02 6.64
CA THR A 94 0.30 9.12 7.65
C THR A 94 -0.54 9.86 8.68
N LEU A 95 -1.45 9.13 9.30
CA LEU A 95 -2.18 9.50 10.50
C LEU A 95 -2.17 8.28 11.44
N LEU A 96 -1.16 8.22 12.30
CA LEU A 96 -0.90 7.20 13.30
C LEU A 96 -1.08 7.82 14.70
N GLY A 97 -1.26 6.98 15.73
CA GLY A 97 -1.29 7.45 17.12
C GLY A 97 0.04 8.02 17.65
N GLY A 98 1.14 7.81 16.91
CA GLY A 98 2.48 8.27 17.24
C GLY A 98 2.99 9.33 16.28
N ASP A 99 4.20 9.12 15.78
CA ASP A 99 4.86 10.00 14.83
C ASP A 99 4.33 9.81 13.40
N ASN A 100 4.37 10.87 12.59
CA ASN A 100 3.64 10.95 11.32
C ASN A 100 4.43 11.62 10.20
N LEU A 101 4.26 11.12 8.97
CA LEU A 101 4.61 11.85 7.75
C LEU A 101 3.49 12.86 7.48
N ILE A 102 3.84 14.13 7.55
CA ILE A 102 2.90 15.24 7.45
C ILE A 102 2.72 15.66 5.99
N ASP A 103 3.84 15.78 5.27
CA ASP A 103 3.87 16.30 3.92
C ASP A 103 5.07 15.78 3.12
N VAL A 104 4.85 15.60 1.81
CA VAL A 104 5.88 15.33 0.80
C VAL A 104 5.49 16.11 -0.44
N ASN A 105 6.33 17.06 -0.84
CA ASN A 105 6.06 17.85 -2.03
C ASN A 105 6.67 17.22 -3.29
N ASN A 106 6.52 17.92 -4.43
CA ASN A 106 7.10 17.54 -5.71
C ASN A 106 6.77 16.11 -6.18
N LEU A 107 5.58 15.62 -5.83
CA LEU A 107 5.11 14.27 -6.17
C LEU A 107 4.86 14.08 -7.67
N ALA A 108 4.62 15.15 -8.42
CA ALA A 108 4.45 15.07 -9.87
C ALA A 108 5.74 14.61 -10.58
N ASP A 109 6.90 14.94 -10.01
CA ASP A 109 8.22 14.60 -10.53
C ASP A 109 8.82 13.36 -9.85
N ASP A 110 8.09 12.67 -8.96
CA ASP A 110 8.56 11.41 -8.37
C ASP A 110 8.75 10.36 -9.48
N PRO A 111 9.97 9.81 -9.66
CA PRO A 111 10.23 8.77 -10.67
C PRO A 111 9.34 7.54 -10.50
N LEU A 112 8.83 7.27 -9.30
CA LEU A 112 7.88 6.17 -9.05
C LEU A 112 6.53 6.35 -9.75
N ASN A 113 6.23 7.52 -10.32
CA ASN A 113 5.06 7.69 -11.21
C ASN A 113 5.19 6.84 -12.48
N LYS A 114 6.42 6.51 -12.91
CA LYS A 114 6.71 5.66 -14.07
C LYS A 114 7.93 4.76 -13.80
N PRO A 115 7.84 3.76 -12.90
CA PRO A 115 9.01 3.01 -12.43
C PRO A 115 9.82 2.36 -13.56
N ASN A 116 9.14 1.85 -14.58
CA ASN A 116 9.79 1.21 -15.73
C ASN A 116 10.58 2.16 -16.63
N GLN A 117 10.46 3.48 -16.44
CA GLN A 117 11.23 4.50 -17.17
C GLN A 117 12.47 4.98 -16.38
N ILE A 118 12.67 4.48 -15.16
CA ILE A 118 13.80 4.84 -14.33
C ILE A 118 15.07 4.19 -14.87
N VAL A 119 16.09 5.02 -15.08
CA VAL A 119 17.46 4.60 -15.40
C VAL A 119 18.37 4.89 -14.21
N ASP A 120 19.48 4.16 -14.10
CA ASP A 120 20.43 4.37 -13.01
C ASP A 120 20.96 5.80 -13.02
N GLY A 121 20.97 6.43 -11.84
CA GLY A 121 21.32 7.84 -11.69
C GLY A 121 20.14 8.82 -11.82
N THR A 122 18.92 8.35 -12.09
CA THR A 122 17.72 9.18 -12.00
C THR A 122 17.64 9.80 -10.61
N THR A 123 17.31 11.08 -10.53
CA THR A 123 17.29 11.82 -9.25
C THR A 123 15.94 12.41 -8.95
N TRP A 124 15.63 12.56 -7.66
CA TRP A 124 14.45 13.29 -7.21
C TRP A 124 14.77 14.15 -6.00
N THR A 125 14.30 15.40 -6.02
CA THR A 125 14.45 16.34 -4.91
C THR A 125 13.06 16.78 -4.43
N ARG A 126 12.87 16.75 -3.12
CA ARG A 126 11.62 17.08 -2.44
C ARG A 126 11.88 17.56 -1.03
N THR A 127 10.95 18.32 -0.49
CA THR A 127 10.84 18.60 0.93
C THR A 127 9.93 17.58 1.56
N MET A 128 10.34 17.05 2.72
CA MET A 128 9.52 16.17 3.54
C MET A 128 9.32 16.82 4.91
N GLY A 129 8.11 16.72 5.44
CA GLY A 129 7.76 17.12 6.81
C GLY A 129 7.29 15.93 7.60
N TRP A 130 7.87 15.67 8.77
CA TRP A 130 7.45 14.59 9.65
C TRP A 130 7.46 15.02 11.11
N THR A 131 6.84 14.23 11.98
CA THR A 131 7.11 14.32 13.42
C THR A 131 8.10 13.24 13.83
N GLU A 132 8.99 13.59 14.75
CA GLU A 132 9.94 12.67 15.36
C GLU A 132 10.00 12.98 16.85
N TYR A 133 9.68 12.01 17.69
CA TYR A 133 9.43 12.22 19.12
C TYR A 133 8.39 13.32 19.37
N LYS A 134 7.34 13.34 18.54
CA LYS A 134 6.26 14.35 18.53
C LYS A 134 6.72 15.78 18.21
N GLN A 135 7.95 15.97 17.75
CA GLN A 135 8.46 17.26 17.30
C GLN A 135 8.44 17.34 15.79
N VAL A 136 7.93 18.44 15.24
CA VAL A 136 7.92 18.64 13.80
C VAL A 136 9.34 18.85 13.28
N ARG A 137 9.66 18.17 12.19
CA ARG A 137 10.91 18.21 11.45
C ARG A 137 10.62 18.43 9.98
N TYR A 138 11.53 19.13 9.30
CA TYR A 138 11.52 19.29 7.86
C TYR A 138 12.93 19.13 7.34
N ALA A 139 13.06 18.52 6.16
CA ALA A 139 14.32 18.48 5.44
C ALA A 139 14.08 18.47 3.94
N THR A 140 15.05 19.00 3.20
CA THR A 140 15.15 18.76 1.76
C THR A 140 15.90 17.46 1.54
N ALA A 141 15.24 16.47 0.95
CA ALA A 141 15.79 15.19 0.61
C ALA A 141 16.15 15.13 -0.87
N ARG A 142 17.35 14.64 -1.17
CA ARG A 142 17.84 14.36 -2.53
C ARG A 142 18.07 12.87 -2.64
N SER A 143 17.47 12.26 -3.66
CA SER A 143 17.65 10.84 -3.92
C SER A 143 18.22 10.55 -5.30
N VAL A 144 18.90 9.41 -5.37
CA VAL A 144 19.41 8.80 -6.60
C VAL A 144 18.90 7.37 -6.64
N PHE A 145 18.34 6.97 -7.78
CA PHE A 145 17.79 5.64 -7.99
C PHE A 145 18.76 4.74 -8.76
N THR A 146 18.85 3.48 -8.36
CA THR A 146 19.67 2.45 -9.00
C THR A 146 18.95 1.10 -8.96
N TRP A 147 18.96 0.36 -10.06
CA TRP A 147 18.45 -1.01 -10.08
C TRP A 147 19.43 -1.97 -9.39
N ASP A 148 18.93 -2.72 -8.41
CA ASP A 148 19.67 -3.68 -7.56
C ASP A 148 19.27 -5.13 -7.90
N GLY A 149 19.21 -5.44 -9.19
CA GLY A 149 18.95 -6.79 -9.69
C GLY A 149 17.47 -7.21 -9.69
N ASN A 150 17.25 -8.53 -9.70
CA ASN A 150 15.95 -9.18 -9.78
C ASN A 150 15.67 -9.96 -8.50
N ASP A 151 14.40 -10.09 -8.14
CA ASP A 151 13.92 -10.81 -6.97
C ASP A 151 12.53 -11.41 -7.27
N THR A 152 11.93 -12.07 -6.28
CA THR A 152 10.57 -12.60 -6.36
C THR A 152 9.79 -12.20 -5.11
N VAL A 153 8.63 -11.56 -5.28
CA VAL A 153 7.71 -11.29 -4.18
C VAL A 153 6.68 -12.41 -4.11
N LYS A 154 6.57 -13.02 -2.93
CA LYS A 154 5.61 -14.10 -2.66
C LYS A 154 4.44 -13.62 -1.81
N VAL A 155 3.23 -13.90 -2.28
CA VAL A 155 1.98 -13.64 -1.56
C VAL A 155 1.11 -14.87 -1.65
N GLY A 156 0.95 -15.58 -0.53
CA GLY A 156 0.35 -16.92 -0.56
C GLY A 156 1.24 -17.88 -1.37
N SER A 157 0.65 -18.60 -2.32
CA SER A 157 1.33 -19.42 -3.33
C SER A 157 1.70 -18.67 -4.62
N GLU A 158 1.24 -17.43 -4.79
CA GLU A 158 1.62 -16.62 -5.95
C GLU A 158 3.05 -16.07 -5.77
N GLU A 159 3.86 -16.24 -6.81
CA GLU A 159 5.21 -15.73 -6.90
C GLU A 159 5.30 -14.77 -8.09
N THR A 160 5.51 -13.48 -7.81
CA THR A 160 5.62 -12.43 -8.82
C THR A 160 7.10 -12.09 -9.04
N PRO A 161 7.66 -12.29 -10.26
CA PRO A 161 9.01 -11.83 -10.57
C PRO A 161 9.05 -10.30 -10.55
N VAL A 162 10.12 -9.74 -9.98
CA VAL A 162 10.26 -8.29 -9.79
C VAL A 162 11.70 -7.86 -10.01
N ARG A 163 11.87 -6.56 -10.26
CA ARG A 163 13.17 -5.88 -10.23
C ARG A 163 13.24 -5.03 -8.97
N VAL A 164 14.39 -5.05 -8.30
CA VAL A 164 14.60 -4.27 -7.07
C VAL A 164 15.17 -2.91 -7.45
N LEU A 165 14.49 -1.85 -7.04
CA LEU A 165 14.92 -0.48 -7.21
C LEU A 165 15.35 0.08 -5.85
N ASP A 166 16.63 0.40 -5.73
CA ASP A 166 17.20 1.08 -4.57
C ASP A 166 17.14 2.60 -4.78
N GLU A 167 16.66 3.32 -3.77
CA GLU A 167 16.66 4.77 -3.72
C GLU A 167 17.56 5.21 -2.57
N ALA A 168 18.78 5.64 -2.89
CA ALA A 168 19.68 6.25 -1.92
C ALA A 168 19.22 7.68 -1.64
N VAL A 169 18.78 7.96 -0.42
CA VAL A 169 18.27 9.26 0.01
C VAL A 169 19.25 9.96 0.95
N THR A 170 19.44 11.26 0.74
CA THR A 170 20.30 12.10 1.57
C THR A 170 19.61 13.40 1.95
N THR A 171 19.83 13.84 3.18
CA THR A 171 19.59 15.20 3.67
C THR A 171 20.89 15.76 4.22
N ASP A 172 20.87 16.98 4.74
CA ASP A 172 22.05 17.57 5.40
C ASP A 172 22.43 16.84 6.71
N GLN A 173 21.51 16.06 7.29
CA GLN A 173 21.67 15.44 8.61
C GLN A 173 21.67 13.91 8.59
N ALA A 174 21.11 13.28 7.56
CA ALA A 174 20.93 11.83 7.52
C ALA A 174 21.04 11.27 6.10
N ARG A 175 21.29 9.95 6.03
CA ARG A 175 21.28 9.17 4.81
C ARG A 175 20.60 7.84 5.09
N TRP A 176 19.80 7.36 4.14
CA TRP A 176 19.13 6.07 4.22
C TRP A 176 18.81 5.57 2.81
N HIS A 177 18.33 4.33 2.73
CA HIS A 177 17.90 3.73 1.48
C HIS A 177 16.43 3.36 1.59
N ASN A 178 15.64 3.68 0.56
CA ASN A 178 14.35 3.03 0.35
C ASN A 178 14.53 1.95 -0.72
N ARG A 179 13.69 0.91 -0.69
CA ARG A 179 13.68 -0.18 -1.67
C ARG A 179 12.28 -0.40 -2.20
N TYR A 180 12.18 -0.62 -3.50
CA TYR A 180 10.93 -0.86 -4.20
C TYR A 180 11.06 -2.09 -5.10
N TRP A 181 10.13 -3.04 -4.97
CA TRP A 181 10.08 -4.23 -5.81
C TRP A 181 9.03 -4.01 -6.88
N VAL A 182 9.50 -3.82 -8.12
CA VAL A 182 8.71 -3.41 -9.27
C VAL A 182 8.44 -4.61 -10.17
N ASP A 183 7.18 -4.90 -10.48
CA ASP A 183 6.83 -5.90 -11.48
C ASP A 183 7.03 -5.38 -12.93
N ASP A 184 6.77 -6.24 -13.92
CA ASP A 184 6.91 -5.90 -15.33
C ASP A 184 5.87 -4.87 -15.81
N GLU A 185 4.70 -4.79 -15.18
CA GLU A 185 3.73 -3.70 -15.43
C GLU A 185 4.13 -2.35 -14.80
N GLY A 186 5.15 -2.34 -13.95
CA GLY A 186 5.60 -1.12 -13.26
C GLY A 186 4.84 -0.84 -11.96
N GLN A 187 4.12 -1.82 -11.43
CA GLN A 187 3.47 -1.76 -10.13
C GLN A 187 4.45 -2.17 -9.02
N ILE A 188 4.38 -1.45 -7.91
CA ILE A 188 5.18 -1.71 -6.73
C ILE A 188 4.51 -2.82 -5.92
N ARG A 189 5.08 -4.03 -5.98
CA ARG A 189 4.61 -5.23 -5.26
C ARG A 189 5.04 -5.24 -3.80
N GLN A 190 6.19 -4.64 -3.50
CA GLN A 190 6.67 -4.45 -2.14
C GLN A 190 7.43 -3.13 -2.03
N SER A 191 7.42 -2.50 -0.86
CA SER A 191 8.28 -1.37 -0.55
C SER A 191 8.83 -1.43 0.86
N GLU A 192 10.03 -0.91 1.06
CA GLU A 192 10.63 -0.60 2.35
C GLU A 192 11.11 0.85 2.29
N GLN A 193 10.49 1.71 3.08
CA GLN A 193 10.76 3.14 3.04
C GLN A 193 10.61 3.77 4.42
N TYR A 194 11.01 5.01 4.58
CA TYR A 194 11.02 5.68 5.88
C TYR A 194 10.05 6.85 5.92
N LEU A 195 9.35 6.98 7.05
CA LEU A 195 8.46 8.10 7.32
C LEU A 195 9.26 9.41 7.42
N GLY A 196 10.43 9.38 8.06
CA GLY A 196 11.33 10.51 8.22
C GLY A 196 12.76 10.21 7.77
N ALA A 197 13.68 11.12 8.08
CA ALA A 197 15.08 10.99 7.67
C ALA A 197 15.80 9.85 8.42
N ASN A 198 15.89 8.67 7.81
CA ASN A 198 16.32 7.42 8.46
C ASN A 198 15.53 7.09 9.74
N TYR A 199 14.26 7.48 9.76
CA TYR A 199 13.41 7.38 10.95
C TYR A 199 12.11 6.67 10.61
N PHE A 200 11.74 5.70 11.45
CA PHE A 200 10.47 4.97 11.40
C PHE A 200 10.27 4.27 10.04
N PRO A 201 10.87 3.07 9.86
CA PRO A 201 10.69 2.28 8.63
C PRO A 201 9.25 1.79 8.49
N VAL A 202 8.78 1.74 7.26
CA VAL A 202 7.48 1.25 6.82
C VAL A 202 7.72 0.26 5.70
N LYS A 203 7.30 -0.98 5.92
CA LYS A 203 7.29 -2.02 4.90
C LYS A 203 5.86 -2.24 4.42
N THR A 204 5.66 -2.39 3.13
CA THR A 204 4.37 -2.78 2.55
C THR A 204 4.56 -3.90 1.55
N THR A 205 3.62 -4.85 1.49
CA THR A 205 3.58 -5.90 0.47
C THR A 205 2.16 -5.93 -0.10
N LEU A 206 2.02 -5.63 -1.38
CA LEU A 206 0.73 -5.59 -2.05
C LEU A 206 0.17 -7.00 -2.18
N ILE A 207 -1.01 -7.24 -1.63
CA ILE A 207 -1.69 -8.54 -1.74
C ILE A 207 -2.60 -8.52 -2.97
N LYS A 208 -3.39 -7.45 -3.11
CA LYS A 208 -4.31 -7.26 -4.22
C LYS A 208 -4.34 -5.81 -4.64
N ALA A 209 -4.01 -5.55 -5.90
CA ALA A 209 -4.04 -4.22 -6.48
C ALA A 209 -5.45 -3.63 -6.50
N ALA A 210 -5.53 -2.29 -6.40
CA ALA A 210 -6.74 -1.56 -6.74
C ALA A 210 -7.07 -1.78 -8.22
N LYS A 211 -8.34 -2.06 -8.52
CA LYS A 211 -8.82 -2.04 -9.90
C LYS A 211 -8.84 -0.59 -10.39
N SER A 212 -8.25 -0.36 -11.55
CA SER A 212 -8.30 0.91 -12.28
C SER A 212 -9.64 1.17 -12.93
#